data_AF-A0A2S2PWW8-F1
#
_entry.id   AF-A0A2S2PWW8-F1
#
_cell.length_a   1.000
_cell.length_b   1.000
_cell.length_c   1.000
_cell.angle_alpha   90.00
_cell.angle_beta   90.00
_cell.angle_gamma   90.00
#
_symmetry.space_group_name_H-M   'P 1'
#
loop_
_entity.id
_entity.type
_entity.pdbx_description
1 polymer ?
#
loop_
_entity_poly.entity_id
_entity_poly.type
_entity_poly.pdbx_seq_one_letter_code
_entity_poly.pdbx_strand_id
1 'polypeptide(L)'
;PEHVNDIEKYGRSLNFYSWSERKLIQTIDLGQDGIAPLEIRFLHDPKASEGFVGCAVNSSIFRFFRTSGGTWNAEKVIYIPKKTVKDIKGIRVDNFEVSG
;
A
#
# COMPACT_ATOMS: atom_id res chain seq x y z
N PRO A 1 -18.18 -2.32 6.09
CA PRO A 1 -18.12 -3.70 5.54
C PRO A 1 -17.02 -4.54 6.22
N GLU A 2 -17.38 -5.68 6.80
CA GLU A 2 -16.47 -6.54 7.60
C GLU A 2 -15.24 -7.06 6.83
N HIS A 3 -15.27 -7.08 5.50
CA HIS A 3 -14.23 -7.68 4.66
C HIS A 3 -13.08 -6.74 4.28
N VAL A 4 -13.13 -5.45 4.61
CA VAL A 4 -12.16 -4.46 4.09
C VAL A 4 -10.72 -4.73 4.58
N ASN A 5 -10.56 -5.35 5.75
CA ASN A 5 -9.26 -5.76 6.29
C ASN A 5 -8.98 -7.26 6.08
N ASP A 6 -9.76 -7.93 5.23
CA ASP A 6 -9.59 -9.35 4.95
C ASP A 6 -8.33 -9.57 4.11
N ILE A 7 -7.25 -9.98 4.78
CA ILE A 7 -5.94 -10.21 4.18
C ILE A 7 -5.90 -11.39 3.20
N GLU A 8 -6.94 -12.23 3.19
CA GLU A 8 -7.07 -13.33 2.22
C GLU A 8 -7.71 -12.85 0.92
N LYS A 9 -8.47 -11.74 0.96
CA LYS A 9 -9.16 -11.19 -0.22
C LYS A 9 -8.37 -10.13 -0.97
N TYR A 10 -7.49 -9.39 -0.29
CA TYR A 10 -6.74 -8.29 -0.88
C TYR A 10 -5.23 -8.54 -0.85
N GLY A 11 -4.56 -8.22 -1.96
CA GLY A 11 -3.10 -8.29 -2.05
C GLY A 11 -2.41 -7.28 -1.13
N ARG A 12 -1.18 -7.60 -0.74
CA ARG A 12 -0.33 -6.77 0.14
C ARG A 12 1.16 -6.88 -0.18
N SER A 13 1.48 -7.28 -1.41
CA SER A 13 2.85 -7.60 -1.80
C SER A 13 3.34 -6.70 -2.92
N LEU A 14 4.60 -6.29 -2.84
CA LEU A 14 5.34 -5.73 -3.97
C LEU A 14 6.15 -6.82 -4.65
N ASN A 15 6.01 -6.92 -5.97
CA ASN A 15 6.72 -7.90 -6.78
C ASN A 15 7.75 -7.16 -7.66
N PHE A 16 9.01 -7.50 -7.48
CA PHE A 16 10.13 -6.97 -8.26
C PHE A 16 10.51 -7.97 -9.34
N TYR A 17 10.60 -7.51 -10.58
CA TYR A 17 10.90 -8.34 -11.75
C TYR A 17 12.17 -7.87 -12.44
N SER A 18 12.95 -8.83 -12.94
CA SER A 18 13.96 -8.58 -13.97
C SER A 18 13.29 -8.55 -15.33
N TRP A 19 13.34 -7.42 -16.02
CA TRP A 19 12.75 -7.27 -17.35
C TRP A 19 13.52 -8.06 -18.41
N SER A 20 14.86 -8.04 -18.36
CA SER A 20 15.72 -8.75 -19.30
C SER A 20 15.53 -10.26 -19.20
N GLU A 21 15.44 -10.79 -17.97
CA GLU A 21 15.30 -12.22 -17.73
C GLU A 21 13.85 -12.70 -17.71
N ARG A 22 12.88 -11.78 -17.68
CA ARG A 22 11.44 -12.07 -17.55
C ARG A 22 11.13 -12.93 -16.32
N LYS A 23 11.76 -12.62 -15.18
CA LYS A 23 11.65 -13.39 -13.94
C LYS A 23 11.28 -12.50 -12.76
N LEU A 24 10.46 -13.05 -11.86
CA LEU A 24 10.25 -12.50 -10.53
C LEU A 24 11.53 -12.70 -9.72
N ILE A 25 12.12 -11.61 -9.24
CA ILE A 25 13.37 -11.64 -8.47
C ILE A 25 13.12 -11.59 -6.96
N GLN A 26 12.05 -10.92 -6.54
CA GLN A 26 11.74 -10.74 -5.12
C GLN A 26 10.27 -10.37 -4.94
N THR A 27 9.67 -10.88 -3.87
CA THR A 27 8.37 -10.42 -3.36
C THR A 27 8.56 -9.88 -1.95
N ILE A 28 8.02 -8.70 -1.66
CA ILE A 28 8.01 -8.10 -0.33
C ILE A 28 6.57 -8.07 0.17
N ASP A 29 6.31 -8.66 1.33
CA ASP A 29 5.04 -8.50 2.04
C ASP A 29 5.07 -7.19 2.83
N LEU A 30 4.14 -6.28 2.55
CA LEU A 30 4.01 -4.99 3.23
C LEU A 30 3.28 -5.09 4.57
N GLY A 31 2.81 -6.29 4.92
CA GLY A 31 2.10 -6.56 6.17
C GLY A 31 0.69 -5.98 6.21
N GLN A 32 0.14 -5.89 7.43
CA GLN A 32 -1.24 -5.46 7.69
C GLN A 32 -1.52 -4.00 7.33
N ASP A 33 -0.47 -3.18 7.30
CA ASP A 33 -0.59 -1.77 6.92
C ASP A 33 -0.55 -1.56 5.40
N GLY A 34 -0.17 -2.59 4.64
CA GLY A 34 0.08 -2.51 3.20
C GLY A 34 -1.02 -3.09 2.32
N ILE A 35 -2.25 -3.22 2.83
CA ILE A 35 -3.35 -3.87 2.13
C ILE A 35 -3.84 -3.01 0.95
N ALA A 36 -4.09 -3.66 -0.19
CA ALA A 36 -4.50 -3.06 -1.45
C ALA A 36 -3.50 -1.99 -1.96
N PRO A 37 -2.26 -2.39 -2.30
CA PRO A 37 -1.31 -1.52 -2.99
C PRO A 37 -1.80 -1.25 -4.41
N LEU A 38 -2.09 0.01 -4.76
CA LEU A 38 -2.68 0.36 -6.06
C LEU A 38 -1.67 1.06 -6.97
N GLU A 39 -1.15 2.19 -6.50
CA GLU A 39 -0.39 3.12 -7.33
C GLU A 39 1.09 3.07 -6.96
N ILE A 40 1.93 2.50 -7.84
CA ILE A 40 3.39 2.53 -7.73
C ILE A 40 3.93 3.73 -8.51
N ARG A 41 4.79 4.53 -7.88
CA ARG A 41 5.49 5.64 -8.53
C ARG A 41 6.96 5.62 -8.16
N PHE A 42 7.83 5.41 -9.15
CA PHE A 42 9.26 5.68 -9.02
C PHE A 42 9.52 7.18 -8.97
N LEU A 43 10.66 7.58 -8.42
CA LEU A 43 11.12 8.96 -8.56
C LEU A 43 11.34 9.32 -10.03
N HIS A 44 11.22 10.61 -10.34
CA HIS A 44 11.47 11.12 -11.71
C HIS A 44 12.95 11.10 -12.10
N ASP A 45 13.88 11.01 -11.14
CA ASP A 45 15.29 10.79 -11.43
C ASP A 45 15.50 9.34 -11.90
N PRO A 46 15.89 9.10 -13.16
CA PRO A 46 16.09 7.75 -13.69
C PRO A 46 17.27 7.01 -13.03
N LYS A 47 18.15 7.69 -12.29
CA LYS A 47 19.25 7.06 -11.54
C LYS A 47 18.84 6.59 -10.15
N ALA A 48 17.70 7.04 -9.64
CA ALA A 48 17.21 6.65 -8.33
C ALA A 48 16.57 5.26 -8.38
N SER A 49 17.03 4.35 -7.52
CA SER A 49 16.48 2.99 -7.38
C SER A 49 15.48 2.92 -6.22
N GLU A 50 14.49 3.82 -6.23
CA GLU A 50 13.48 3.94 -5.18
C GLU A 50 12.18 4.56 -5.70
N GLY A 51 11.11 4.41 -4.91
CA GLY A 51 9.80 4.96 -5.19
C GLY A 51 8.84 4.74 -4.05
N PHE A 52 7.56 5.00 -4.32
CA PHE A 52 6.50 4.90 -3.34
C PHE A 52 5.32 4.10 -3.86
N VAL A 53 4.61 3.44 -2.95
CA VAL A 53 3.33 2.80 -3.20
C VAL A 53 2.29 3.25 -2.19
N GLY A 54 1.11 3.60 -2.67
CA GLY A 54 -0.06 3.90 -1.84
C GLY A 54 -0.93 2.67 -1.61
N CYS A 55 -1.30 2.41 -0.36
CA CYS A 55 -2.16 1.30 0.07
C CYS A 55 -3.52 1.81 0.53
N ALA A 56 -4.59 1.39 -0.16
CA ALA A 56 -5.90 2.03 -0.08
C ALA A 56 -6.65 1.76 1.22
N VAL A 57 -6.50 0.55 1.80
CA VAL A 57 -7.30 0.13 2.97
C VAL A 57 -6.92 0.90 4.23
N ASN A 58 -5.61 1.06 4.47
CA ASN A 58 -5.08 1.69 5.68
C ASN A 58 -4.65 3.15 5.47
N SER A 59 -4.76 3.68 4.24
CA SER A 59 -4.28 5.02 3.88
C SER A 59 -2.81 5.22 4.27
N SER A 60 -1.98 4.25 3.90
CA SER A 60 -0.53 4.25 4.17
C SER A 60 0.26 4.41 2.87
N ILE A 61 1.47 4.94 2.99
CA ILE A 61 2.45 4.99 1.90
C ILE A 61 3.71 4.30 2.36
N PHE A 62 4.19 3.39 1.52
CA PHE A 62 5.47 2.73 1.68
C PHE A 62 6.47 3.30 0.69
N ARG A 63 7.69 3.56 1.15
CA ARG A 63 8.85 3.79 0.30
C ARG A 63 9.49 2.44 0.04
N PHE A 64 9.72 2.10 -1.22
CA PHE A 64 10.54 0.94 -1.59
C PHE A 64 11.86 1.42 -2.18
N PHE A 65 12.94 0.70 -1.92
CA PHE A 65 14.28 1.11 -2.35
C PHE A 65 15.19 -0.10 -2.50
N ARG A 66 16.20 0.03 -3.37
CA ARG A 66 17.25 -0.98 -3.53
C ARG A 66 18.33 -0.77 -2.47
N THR A 67 18.68 -1.84 -1.76
CA THR A 67 19.72 -1.85 -0.74
C THR A 67 21.12 -1.89 -1.37
N SER A 68 22.16 -1.62 -0.57
CA SER A 68 23.56 -1.79 -0.99
C SER A 68 23.91 -3.24 -1.35
N GLY A 69 23.20 -4.22 -0.80
CA GLY A 69 23.32 -5.64 -1.15
C GLY A 69 22.61 -6.03 -2.45
N GLY A 70 21.98 -5.07 -3.14
CA GLY A 70 21.34 -5.28 -4.43
C GLY A 70 19.91 -5.83 -4.38
N THR A 71 19.40 -6.15 -3.18
CA THR A 71 18.00 -6.56 -2.92
C THR A 71 17.09 -5.35 -2.76
N TRP A 72 15.77 -5.57 -2.77
CA TRP A 72 14.79 -4.52 -2.48
C TRP A 72 14.33 -4.57 -1.03
N ASN A 73 13.98 -3.42 -0.48
CA ASN A 73 13.31 -3.30 0.82
C ASN A 73 12.16 -2.29 0.72
N ALA A 74 11.25 -2.33 1.70
CA ALA A 74 10.17 -1.36 1.81
C ALA A 74 9.92 -0.94 3.27
N GLU A 75 9.64 0.33 3.48
CA GLU A 75 9.37 0.92 4.79
C GLU A 75 8.13 1.81 4.74
N LYS A 76 7.30 1.76 5.78
CA LYS A 76 6.14 2.65 5.91
C LYS A 76 6.64 4.06 6.26
N VAL A 77 6.33 5.03 5.41
CA VAL A 77 6.80 6.42 5.58
C VAL A 77 5.68 7.40 5.90
N ILE A 78 4.44 7.10 5.48
CA ILE A 78 3.27 7.96 5.75
C ILE A 78 2.12 7.08 6.20
N TYR A 79 1.37 7.59 7.18
CA TYR A 79 0.12 7.00 7.66
C TYR A 79 -0.89 8.12 7.96
N ILE A 80 -2.08 7.99 7.40
CA ILE A 80 -3.18 8.93 7.63
C ILE A 80 -4.20 8.24 8.56
N PRO A 81 -4.37 8.72 9.80
CA PRO A 81 -5.32 8.10 10.72
C PRO A 81 -6.75 8.32 10.25
N LYS A 82 -7.62 7.34 10.55
CA LYS A 82 -9.06 7.45 10.28
C LYS A 82 -9.64 8.64 11.05
N LYS A 83 -10.46 9.44 10.37
CA LYS A 83 -11.19 10.55 10.99
C LYS A 83 -12.67 10.18 11.09
N THR A 84 -13.17 10.07 12.31
CA THR A 84 -14.62 10.01 12.55
C THR A 84 -15.23 11.37 12.21
N VAL A 85 -16.26 11.36 11.38
CA VAL A 85 -17.03 12.55 11.04
C VAL A 85 -18.46 12.40 11.55
N LYS A 86 -19.08 13.54 11.87
CA LYS A 86 -20.51 13.59 12.19
C LYS A 86 -21.29 13.95 10.94
N ASP A 87 -22.43 13.31 10.73
CA ASP A 87 -23.36 13.72 9.70
C ASP A 87 -24.09 15.02 10.09
N ILE A 88 -24.93 15.54 9.19
CA ILE A 88 -25.73 16.76 9.39
C ILE A 88 -26.67 16.67 10.61
N LYS A 89 -26.97 15.45 11.09
CA LYS A 89 -27.82 15.19 12.26
C LYS A 89 -27.01 15.04 13.55
N GLY A 90 -25.69 15.21 13.49
CA GLY A 90 -24.80 15.03 14.64
C GLY A 90 -24.55 13.57 15.02
N ILE A 91 -24.99 12.62 14.20
CA ILE A 91 -24.81 11.19 14.42
C ILE A 91 -23.38 10.84 14.00
N ARG A 92 -22.69 10.05 14.86
CA ARG A 92 -21.38 9.47 14.53
C ARG A 92 -21.60 8.42 13.44
N VAL A 93 -21.05 8.64 12.26
CA VAL A 93 -21.03 7.64 11.18
C VAL A 93 -19.65 6.98 11.20
N ASP A 94 -19.57 5.83 11.86
CA ASP A 94 -18.34 5.02 11.91
C ASP A 94 -18.25 4.02 10.73
N ASN A 95 -19.36 3.75 10.04
CA ASN A 95 -19.42 2.95 8.82
C ASN A 95 -20.65 3.34 7.98
N PHE A 96 -20.42 3.72 6.71
CA PHE A 96 -21.49 3.84 5.72
C PHE A 96 -21.81 2.43 5.21
N GLU A 97 -22.96 1.87 5.60
CA GLU A 97 -23.57 0.75 4.89
C GLU A 97 -24.66 1.32 3.99
N VAL A 98 -24.42 1.30 2.68
CA VAL A 98 -25.46 1.49 1.68
C VAL A 98 -26.01 0.10 1.39
N SER A 99 -27.12 -0.25 2.03
CA SER A 99 -27.94 -1.38 1.59
C SER A 99 -28.62 -0.99 0.27
N GLY A 100 -28.27 -1.68 -0.81
CA GLY A 100 -29.06 -1.70 -2.05
C GLY A 100 -30.24 -2.65 -1.95
#